data_AF-A0A4V6NN06-F1
#
_entry.id   AF-A0A4V6NN06-F1
#
_cell.length_a   1.000
_cell.length_b   1.000
_cell.length_c   1.000
_cell.angle_alpha   90.00
_cell.angle_beta   90.00
_cell.angle_gamma   90.00
#
_symmetry.space_group_name_H-M   'P 1'
#
loop_
_entity.id
_entity.type
_entity.pdbx_description
1 polymer ?
#
loop_
_entity_poly.entity_id
_entity_poly.type
_entity_poly.pdbx_seq_one_letter_code
_entity_poly.pdbx_strand_id
1 'polypeptide(L)' 'MFTIINEVQKAFNGDSWHGNHVMQTLNNVDPEKAFQHLIPNAHSIAEIALHLTAWTEEVTSRLMGNPEAEPAMGD' A
#
# COMPACT_ATOMS: atom_id res chain seq x y z
N MET A 1 -14.82 6.36 -17.07
CA MET A 1 -14.94 7.76 -16.61
C MET A 1 -13.78 8.01 -15.66
N PHE A 2 -13.01 9.09 -15.84
CA PHE A 2 -11.84 9.38 -14.99
C PHE A 2 -12.32 9.98 -13.67
N THR A 3 -12.40 9.16 -12.63
CA THR A 3 -12.72 9.60 -11.26
C THR A 3 -11.58 9.18 -10.34
N ILE A 4 -11.32 9.97 -9.30
CA ILE A 4 -10.26 9.65 -8.35
C ILE A 4 -10.46 8.26 -7.72
N ILE A 5 -11.71 7.88 -7.42
CA ILE A 5 -12.05 6.55 -6.89
C ILE A 5 -11.60 5.44 -7.85
N ASN A 6 -11.91 5.61 -9.14
CA ASN A 6 -11.55 4.63 -10.15
C ASN A 6 -10.03 4.52 -10.35
N GLU A 7 -9.31 5.64 -10.28
CA GLU A 7 -7.84 5.63 -10.40
C GLU A 7 -7.16 5.03 -9.17
N VAL A 8 -7.69 5.24 -7.96
CA VAL A 8 -7.22 4.55 -6.73
C VAL A 8 -7.45 3.04 -6.84
N GLN A 9 -8.62 2.61 -7.32
CA GLN A 9 -8.92 1.18 -7.52
C GLN A 9 -7.95 0.55 -8.53
N LYS A 10 -7.72 1.20 -9.67
CA LYS A 10 -6.76 0.72 -10.68
C LYS A 10 -5.34 0.63 -10.14
N ALA A 11 -4.88 1.61 -9.38
CA ALA A 11 -3.55 1.58 -8.77
C ALA A 11 -3.36 0.36 -7.84
N PHE A 12 -4.43 -0.10 -7.20
CA PHE A 12 -4.40 -1.29 -6.34
C PHE A 12 -4.49 -2.61 -7.13
N ASN A 13 -5.51 -2.77 -7.99
CA ASN A 13 -5.83 -4.05 -8.63
C ASN A 13 -6.39 -3.99 -10.06
N GLY A 14 -6.08 -2.95 -10.83
CA GLY A 14 -6.54 -2.82 -12.21
C GLY A 14 -5.50 -2.21 -13.15
N ASP A 15 -5.96 -1.65 -14.27
CA ASP A 15 -5.09 -1.05 -15.28
C ASP A 15 -4.56 0.31 -14.83
N SER A 16 -3.53 0.29 -13.98
CA SER A 16 -2.86 1.49 -13.49
C SER A 16 -2.06 2.16 -14.61
N TRP A 17 -2.12 3.49 -14.69
CA TRP A 17 -1.44 4.25 -15.76
C TRP A 17 0.10 4.26 -15.60
N HIS A 18 0.61 4.04 -14.38
CA HIS A 18 2.02 4.14 -14.02
C HIS A 18 2.75 2.78 -14.06
N GLY A 19 2.13 1.74 -14.61
CA GLY A 19 2.74 0.40 -14.76
C GLY A 19 2.02 -0.67 -13.95
N ASN A 20 2.78 -1.50 -13.22
CA ASN A 20 2.20 -2.56 -12.41
C ASN A 20 1.38 -1.97 -11.25
N HIS A 21 0.17 -2.49 -11.06
CA HIS A 21 -0.62 -2.19 -9.88
C HIS A 21 -0.05 -2.96 -8.66
N VAL A 22 -0.45 -2.54 -7.45
CA VAL A 22 0.10 -3.09 -6.18
C VAL A 22 -0.05 -4.61 -6.13
N MET A 23 -1.26 -5.13 -6.36
CA MET A 23 -1.50 -6.58 -6.29
C MET A 23 -0.74 -7.38 -7.36
N GLN A 24 -0.50 -6.82 -8.54
CA GLN A 24 0.32 -7.48 -9.57
C GLN A 24 1.76 -7.65 -9.09
N THR A 25 2.28 -6.65 -8.38
CA THR A 25 3.61 -6.71 -7.78
C THR A 25 3.65 -7.71 -6.63
N LEU A 26 2.72 -7.61 -5.67
CA LEU A 26 2.68 -8.47 -4.49
C LEU A 26 2.41 -9.95 -4.81
N ASN A 27 1.62 -10.25 -5.84
CA ASN A 27 1.35 -11.64 -6.25
C ASN A 27 2.61 -12.39 -6.74
N ASN A 28 3.67 -11.67 -7.07
CA ASN A 28 4.95 -12.26 -7.48
C ASN A 28 5.95 -12.39 -6.30
N VAL A 29 5.56 -11.98 -5.10
CA VAL A 29 6.43 -12.02 -3.91
C VAL A 29 6.35 -13.40 -3.28
N ASP A 30 7.53 -13.98 -3.00
CA ASP A 30 7.67 -15.13 -2.12
C ASP A 30 7.42 -14.69 -0.66
N PRO A 31 6.35 -15.17 0.01
CA PRO A 31 6.00 -14.73 1.36
C PRO A 31 7.12 -14.94 2.38
N GLU A 32 7.94 -15.99 2.21
CA GLU A 32 9.05 -16.28 3.13
C GLU A 32 10.18 -15.25 3.03
N LYS A 33 10.29 -14.57 1.88
CA LYS A 33 11.28 -13.51 1.65
C LYS A 33 10.76 -12.12 1.94
N ALA A 34 9.43 -11.97 2.10
CA ALA A 34 8.82 -10.65 2.25
C ALA A 34 9.35 -9.88 3.46
N PHE A 35 9.69 -10.59 4.54
CA PHE A 35 10.21 -10.01 5.79
C PHE A 35 11.73 -9.83 5.82
N GLN A 36 12.45 -10.20 4.75
CA GLN A 36 13.91 -10.09 4.72
C GLN A 36 14.35 -8.71 4.26
N HIS A 37 15.33 -8.12 4.94
CA HIS A 37 16.01 -6.89 4.50
C HIS A 37 17.06 -7.22 3.42
N LEU A 38 16.59 -7.41 2.19
CA LEU A 38 17.43 -7.80 1.04
C LEU A 38 18.48 -6.72 0.66
N ILE A 39 18.21 -5.46 1.01
CA ILE A 39 19.10 -4.33 0.82
C ILE A 39 19.42 -3.73 2.20
N PRO A 40 20.70 -3.56 2.58
CA PRO A 40 21.05 -2.95 3.85
C PRO A 40 20.42 -1.57 4.05
N ASN A 41 19.82 -1.36 5.21
CA ASN A 41 19.13 -0.11 5.61
C ASN A 41 17.89 0.26 4.77
N ALA A 42 17.40 -0.62 3.90
CA ALA A 42 16.12 -0.43 3.22
C ALA A 42 15.01 -1.18 3.97
N HIS A 43 13.76 -0.76 3.76
CA HIS A 43 12.61 -1.54 4.20
C HIS A 43 12.54 -2.89 3.48
N SER A 44 12.04 -3.90 4.18
CA SER A 44 11.60 -5.17 3.61
C SER A 44 10.32 -4.98 2.79
N ILE A 45 9.96 -5.97 1.98
CA ILE A 45 8.72 -5.92 1.19
C ILE A 45 7.49 -5.86 2.12
N ALA A 46 7.54 -6.58 3.25
CA ALA A 46 6.47 -6.62 4.23
C ALA A 46 6.26 -5.25 4.91
N GLU A 47 7.35 -4.54 5.25
CA GLU A 47 7.26 -3.18 5.81
C GLU A 47 6.67 -2.20 4.79
N ILE A 48 7.06 -2.28 3.50
CA ILE A 48 6.45 -1.44 2.46
C ILE A 48 4.95 -1.77 2.28
N ALA A 49 4.56 -3.04 2.35
CA ALA A 49 3.15 -3.43 2.28
C ALA A 49 2.36 -2.97 3.52
N LEU A 50 2.98 -2.97 4.70
CA LEU A 50 2.41 -2.41 5.93
C LEU A 50 2.17 -0.91 5.77
N HIS A 51 3.19 -0.15 5.33
CA HIS A 51 3.09 1.29 5.05
C HIS A 51 1.87 1.60 4.18
N LEU A 52 1.73 0.94 3.03
CA LEU A 52 0.61 1.16 2.11
C LEU A 52 -0.75 0.89 2.77
N THR A 53 -0.83 -0.18 3.57
CA THR A 53 -2.07 -0.59 4.23
C THR A 53 -2.44 0.38 5.35
N ALA A 54 -1.51 0.64 6.26
CA ALA A 54 -1.71 1.44 7.45
C ALA A 54 -2.08 2.89 7.09
N TRP A 55 -1.42 3.48 6.09
CA TRP A 55 -1.76 4.81 5.60
C TRP A 55 -3.08 4.86 4.82
N THR A 56 -3.47 3.79 4.12
CA THR A 56 -4.80 3.72 3.50
C THR A 56 -5.91 3.71 4.56
N GLU A 57 -5.72 2.97 5.66
CA GLU A 57 -6.66 2.95 6.78
C GLU A 57 -6.73 4.29 7.51
N GLU A 58 -5.58 4.93 7.73
CA GLU A 58 -5.49 6.25 8.36
C GLU A 58 -6.27 7.31 7.54
N VAL A 59 -6.03 7.38 6.23
CA VAL A 59 -6.76 8.29 5.34
C VAL A 59 -8.26 7.96 5.33
N THR A 60 -8.61 6.67 5.31
CA THR A 60 -10.01 6.23 5.39
C THR A 60 -10.66 6.70 6.69
N SER A 61 -9.95 6.64 7.81
CA SER A 61 -10.40 7.14 9.12
C SER A 61 -10.68 8.64 9.08
N ARG A 62 -9.79 9.44 8.45
CA ARG A 62 -10.02 10.89 8.25
C ARG A 62 -11.25 11.17 7.40
N LEU A 63 -11.45 10.41 6.32
CA LEU A 63 -12.63 10.52 5.47
C LEU A 63 -13.94 10.19 6.23
N MET A 64 -13.85 9.43 7.33
CA MET A 64 -14.96 9.15 8.24
C MET A 64 -15.15 10.22 9.34
N GLY A 65 -14.33 11.28 9.36
CA GLY A 65 -14.46 12.42 10.27
C GLY A 65 -13.59 12.36 11.53
N ASN A 66 -12.66 11.41 11.62
CA ASN A 66 -11.68 11.38 12.70
C ASN A 66 -10.54 12.40 12.48
N PRO A 67 -9.89 12.91 13.55
CA PRO A 67 -8.73 13.79 13.42
C PRO A 67 -7.52 13.04 12.82
N GLU A 68 -6.54 13.80 12.34
CA GLU A 68 -5.26 13.26 11.89
C GLU A 68 -4.51 12.54 13.00
N ALA A 69 -3.93 11.38 12.67
CA ALA A 69 -3.09 10.61 13.57
C ALA A 69 -2.01 9.84 12.79
N GLU A 70 -1.05 9.29 13.51
CA GLU A 70 -0.19 8.22 12.98
C GLU A 70 -1.02 6.93 12.80
N PRO A 71 -0.69 6.07 11.82
CA PRO A 71 -1.40 4.81 11.65
C PRO A 71 -1.33 3.93 12.90
N ALA A 72 -2.48 3.47 13.38
CA ALA A 72 -2.56 2.70 14.63
C ALA A 72 -1.83 1.35 14.57
N MET A 73 -1.66 0.79 13.38
CA MET A 73 -0.92 -0.47 13.16
C MET A 73 0.59 -0.27 13.05
N GLY A 74 1.07 0.97 13.05
CA GLY A 74 2.46 1.32 12.75
C GLY A 74 2.72 1.51 11.25
N ASP A 75 3.98 1.81 10.95
CA ASP A 75 4.52 2.04 9.61
C ASP A 75 5.83 1.24 9.43
#